data_AF-A0A4Q4SY14-F1
#
_entry.id   AF-A0A4Q4SY14-F1
#
_cell.length_a   1.000
_cell.length_b   1.000
_cell.length_c   1.000
_cell.angle_alpha   90.00
_cell.angle_beta   90.00
_cell.angle_gamma   90.00
#
_symmetry.space_group_name_H-M   'P 1'
#
loop_
_entity.id
_entity.type
_entity.pdbx_description
1 polymer ?
#
loop_
_entity_poly.entity_id
_entity_poly.type
_entity_poly.pdbx_seq_one_letter_code
_entity_poly.pdbx_strand_id
1 'polypeptide(L)'
;MERATDEIFPPQELPQTGGLQGESERTGPSSENSAFDNYGIGDQFNTPHDNQNISKGSGIHLPGCKAPGNVYFGKNRFLFDSIEILNSPYRPGTDEQFDPLRDCLRSLSFPQIDSRSDEIRTAAQGTCDWLLRHETYMSWAACDRGLLWIKGKPGSGKSTLLQYALDNVEKVPGFGDRDLVLKFFFQDHGTELQRTPLGLFQSLLRQFRQVSDALSELIATFQQRCETVGKPGEKWQWHPRELQRFFESSLLKVLKTRPVWLFVDALDECSQKNAVELVQQFKSLLQGLPFTGSQFRICFTCRHYPILDQACQFEICLEDKNGEDIATYSQNALRALSYGHNLW
;
A
#
# COMPACT_ATOMS: atom_id res chain seq x y z
N MET A 1 50.85 -2.25 53.77
CA MET A 1 49.94 -1.56 54.71
C MET A 1 48.70 -1.22 53.90
N GLU A 2 47.74 -2.15 53.86
CA GLU A 2 46.55 -2.21 54.75
C GLU A 2 45.51 -1.14 54.36
N ARG A 3 44.22 -1.42 54.17
CA ARG A 3 43.35 -2.58 54.42
C ARG A 3 42.06 -2.42 53.59
N ALA A 4 41.41 -3.56 53.34
CA ALA A 4 40.05 -3.71 52.83
C ALA A 4 38.99 -3.38 53.89
N THR A 5 37.76 -3.11 53.44
CA THR A 5 36.52 -3.37 54.20
C THR A 5 35.42 -3.81 53.23
N ASP A 6 35.03 -5.07 53.37
CA ASP A 6 33.77 -5.66 52.92
C ASP A 6 32.61 -5.16 53.78
N GLU A 7 31.42 -4.97 53.21
CA GLU A 7 30.15 -5.10 53.94
C GLU A 7 29.11 -5.85 53.09
N ILE A 8 28.52 -6.85 53.74
CA ILE A 8 27.51 -7.82 53.28
C ILE A 8 26.20 -7.51 54.00
N PHE A 9 25.06 -7.51 53.31
CA PHE A 9 23.71 -7.61 53.90
C PHE A 9 22.72 -8.24 52.89
N PRO A 10 21.56 -8.80 53.33
CA PRO A 10 21.09 -10.16 53.03
C PRO A 10 19.82 -10.20 52.14
N PRO A 11 19.29 -11.40 51.78
CA PRO A 11 18.19 -11.52 50.81
C PRO A 11 16.80 -11.30 51.43
N GLN A 12 15.88 -10.72 50.64
CA GLN A 12 14.46 -10.57 51.00
C GLN A 12 13.62 -11.72 50.41
N GLU A 13 12.78 -12.29 51.28
CA GLU A 13 11.78 -13.32 51.00
C GLU A 13 10.50 -12.76 50.34
N LEU A 14 9.86 -13.57 49.49
CA LEU A 14 8.51 -13.37 48.93
C LEU A 14 7.53 -14.37 49.58
N PRO A 15 6.28 -13.99 49.90
CA PRO A 15 5.29 -14.92 50.41
C PRO A 15 4.52 -15.68 49.32
N GLN A 16 4.13 -16.90 49.69
CA GLN A 16 3.32 -17.87 48.94
C GLN A 16 1.83 -17.54 48.91
N THR A 17 1.11 -18.06 47.91
CA THR A 17 -0.16 -18.84 48.00
C THR A 17 -0.44 -19.41 46.60
N GLY A 18 -0.44 -20.73 46.38
CA GLY A 18 -1.59 -21.65 46.47
C GLY A 18 -2.39 -21.62 45.15
N GLY A 19 -2.69 -22.69 44.40
CA GLY A 19 -2.62 -24.13 44.53
C GLY A 19 -3.62 -24.73 43.51
N LEU A 20 -3.44 -26.03 43.18
CA LEU A 20 -4.36 -26.97 42.51
C LEU A 20 -4.17 -27.24 40.99
N GLN A 21 -3.60 -28.42 40.75
CA GLN A 21 -3.73 -29.29 39.57
C GLN A 21 -4.77 -30.40 39.86
N GLY A 22 -5.28 -31.03 38.78
CA GLY A 22 -5.93 -32.36 38.76
C GLY A 22 -7.47 -32.30 38.81
N GLU A 23 -8.26 -33.11 38.10
CA GLU A 23 -8.03 -34.35 37.36
C GLU A 23 -9.27 -34.66 36.47
N SER A 24 -9.11 -35.66 35.61
CA SER A 24 -10.03 -36.29 34.65
C SER A 24 -11.25 -37.03 35.24
N GLU A 25 -12.34 -37.20 34.47
CA GLU A 25 -12.86 -38.49 33.95
C GLU A 25 -14.28 -38.42 33.33
N ARG A 26 -14.57 -39.39 32.45
CA ARG A 26 -15.77 -39.56 31.60
C ARG A 26 -16.94 -40.25 32.32
N THR A 27 -18.18 -40.10 31.79
CA THR A 27 -19.12 -41.17 31.35
C THR A 27 -20.44 -40.57 30.80
N GLY A 28 -21.02 -41.15 29.73
CA GLY A 28 -22.37 -40.83 29.17
C GLY A 28 -23.48 -41.75 29.74
N PRO A 29 -24.66 -41.99 29.10
CA PRO A 29 -25.19 -41.52 27.80
C PRO A 29 -26.70 -41.06 27.82
N SER A 30 -27.28 -40.89 26.61
CA SER A 30 -28.72 -40.73 26.18
C SER A 30 -29.31 -39.31 26.15
N SER A 31 -30.07 -38.82 25.17
CA SER A 31 -30.54 -39.20 23.80
C SER A 31 -31.22 -37.91 23.25
N GLU A 32 -31.05 -37.42 22.01
CA GLU A 32 -31.77 -37.80 20.79
C GLU A 32 -31.29 -36.98 19.57
N ASN A 33 -31.30 -37.63 18.40
CA ASN A 33 -31.34 -37.15 16.99
C ASN A 33 -30.06 -36.69 16.25
N SER A 34 -29.39 -37.74 15.76
CA SER A 34 -28.63 -37.99 14.51
C SER A 34 -28.41 -36.93 13.43
N ALA A 35 -27.23 -37.03 12.82
CA ALA A 35 -26.66 -36.21 11.76
C ALA A 35 -26.54 -36.93 10.38
N PHE A 36 -26.28 -36.11 9.34
CA PHE A 36 -25.62 -36.35 8.04
C PHE A 36 -26.24 -37.24 6.93
N ASP A 37 -26.52 -36.62 5.76
CA ASP A 37 -25.86 -36.79 4.43
C ASP A 37 -26.79 -36.81 3.18
N ASN A 38 -26.38 -36.00 2.17
CA ASN A 38 -26.34 -36.24 0.70
C ASN A 38 -27.48 -35.89 -0.32
N TYR A 39 -27.01 -35.30 -1.45
CA TYR A 39 -27.50 -35.16 -2.85
C TYR A 39 -28.87 -34.48 -3.21
N GLY A 40 -28.83 -33.63 -4.25
CA GLY A 40 -29.93 -32.75 -4.72
C GLY A 40 -30.84 -33.27 -5.84
N ILE A 41 -31.50 -32.36 -6.56
CA ILE A 41 -32.20 -32.57 -7.86
C ILE A 41 -31.90 -31.38 -8.79
N GLY A 42 -31.44 -31.68 -10.02
CA GLY A 42 -31.06 -30.76 -11.11
C GLY A 42 -32.25 -30.18 -11.89
N ASP A 43 -32.07 -29.48 -13.01
CA ASP A 43 -31.49 -30.06 -14.24
C ASP A 43 -30.43 -29.21 -14.96
N GLN A 44 -29.42 -29.92 -15.46
CA GLN A 44 -28.47 -29.50 -16.49
C GLN A 44 -28.82 -30.19 -17.81
N PHE A 45 -28.68 -29.49 -18.92
CA PHE A 45 -28.51 -30.13 -20.24
C PHE A 45 -27.35 -29.47 -20.99
N ASN A 46 -26.37 -30.30 -21.36
CA ASN A 46 -25.39 -30.02 -22.42
C ASN A 46 -25.82 -30.81 -23.66
N THR A 47 -25.90 -30.13 -24.81
CA THR A 47 -25.91 -30.77 -26.13
C THR A 47 -24.74 -30.27 -26.96
N PRO A 48 -24.15 -31.11 -27.83
CA PRO A 48 -23.04 -30.73 -28.68
C PRO A 48 -23.58 -29.89 -29.85
N HIS A 49 -22.98 -28.71 -30.02
CA HIS A 49 -23.35 -27.64 -30.95
C HIS A 49 -24.48 -26.70 -30.47
N ASP A 50 -24.10 -25.42 -30.41
CA ASP A 50 -24.86 -24.20 -30.11
C ASP A 50 -25.18 -23.85 -28.64
N ASN A 51 -24.63 -22.70 -28.21
CA ASN A 51 -24.90 -22.04 -26.93
C ASN A 51 -26.21 -21.24 -27.01
N GLN A 52 -27.13 -21.45 -26.06
CA GLN A 52 -28.17 -20.47 -25.72
C GLN A 52 -28.01 -20.00 -24.27
N ASN A 53 -27.79 -18.70 -24.09
CA ASN A 53 -27.85 -18.05 -22.78
C ASN A 53 -29.27 -17.53 -22.55
N ILE A 54 -29.92 -17.95 -21.45
CA ILE A 54 -31.12 -17.30 -20.93
C ILE A 54 -30.71 -16.55 -19.67
N SER A 55 -30.53 -15.23 -19.76
CA SER A 55 -30.36 -14.36 -18.60
C SER A 55 -31.72 -13.84 -18.14
N LYS A 56 -32.03 -13.96 -16.84
CA LYS A 56 -33.15 -13.25 -16.23
C LYS A 56 -32.61 -11.98 -15.55
N GLY A 57 -32.91 -10.82 -16.12
CA GLY A 57 -32.62 -9.51 -15.56
C GLY A 57 -33.48 -8.43 -16.22
N SER A 58 -33.85 -7.39 -15.46
CA SER A 58 -34.68 -6.29 -15.95
C SER A 58 -33.87 -5.34 -16.84
N GLY A 59 -34.02 -5.47 -18.16
CA GLY A 59 -33.44 -4.57 -19.16
C GLY A 59 -34.25 -4.57 -20.45
N ILE A 60 -34.23 -3.47 -21.20
CA ILE A 60 -35.00 -3.29 -22.44
C ILE A 60 -34.36 -4.14 -23.55
N HIS A 61 -35.09 -5.14 -24.07
CA HIS A 61 -34.65 -6.01 -25.17
C HIS A 61 -35.09 -5.45 -26.54
N LEU A 62 -34.14 -5.28 -27.46
CA LEU A 62 -34.42 -5.10 -28.89
C LEU A 62 -33.96 -6.36 -29.65
N PRO A 63 -34.83 -7.05 -30.41
CA PRO A 63 -34.43 -8.22 -31.17
C PRO A 63 -33.80 -7.82 -32.51
N GLY A 64 -32.59 -8.31 -32.80
CA GLY A 64 -32.08 -8.39 -34.18
C GLY A 64 -30.71 -7.80 -34.52
N CYS A 65 -29.95 -7.21 -33.59
CA CYS A 65 -28.64 -6.64 -33.94
C CYS A 65 -27.48 -7.58 -33.56
N LYS A 66 -26.84 -8.20 -34.56
CA LYS A 66 -25.47 -8.74 -34.43
C LYS A 66 -24.49 -7.61 -34.74
N ALA A 67 -23.73 -7.16 -33.75
CA ALA A 67 -22.56 -6.31 -33.95
C ALA A 67 -21.31 -7.07 -33.47
N PRO A 68 -20.34 -7.40 -34.34
CA PRO A 68 -19.04 -7.88 -33.91
C PRO A 68 -18.18 -6.65 -33.58
N GLY A 69 -18.02 -6.36 -32.29
CA GLY A 69 -17.14 -5.29 -31.82
C GLY A 69 -17.29 -5.09 -30.32
N ASN A 70 -16.17 -4.88 -29.63
CA ASN A 70 -16.19 -4.55 -28.21
C ASN A 70 -16.86 -3.20 -27.99
N VAL A 71 -17.96 -3.20 -27.22
CA VAL A 71 -18.58 -1.98 -26.71
C VAL A 71 -17.88 -1.63 -25.39
N TYR A 72 -17.07 -0.58 -25.41
CA TYR A 72 -16.42 -0.06 -24.20
C TYR A 72 -17.33 0.92 -23.48
N PHE A 73 -17.87 0.53 -22.33
CA PHE A 73 -18.40 1.49 -21.36
C PHE A 73 -17.26 1.92 -20.43
N GLY A 74 -17.05 3.23 -20.34
CA GLY A 74 -15.94 3.84 -19.60
C GLY A 74 -15.84 3.35 -18.16
N LYS A 75 -14.66 2.79 -17.84
CA LYS A 75 -14.24 2.49 -16.47
C LYS A 75 -12.81 2.99 -16.29
N ASN A 76 -12.60 3.66 -15.16
CA ASN A 76 -11.34 4.26 -14.71
C ASN A 76 -10.13 3.34 -14.93
N ARG A 77 -9.06 3.92 -15.49
CA ARG A 77 -7.87 3.24 -15.99
C ARG A 77 -6.85 2.87 -14.90
N PHE A 78 -7.18 3.00 -13.61
CA PHE A 78 -6.21 2.87 -12.50
C PHE A 78 -6.23 1.53 -11.75
N LEU A 79 -6.89 0.49 -12.26
CA LEU A 79 -7.06 -0.78 -11.54
C LEU A 79 -6.76 -2.07 -12.31
N PHE A 80 -6.13 -1.99 -13.49
CA PHE A 80 -5.76 -3.20 -14.27
C PHE A 80 -4.24 -3.36 -14.38
N ASP A 81 -3.57 -3.56 -13.25
CA ASP A 81 -2.13 -3.89 -13.24
C ASP A 81 -1.79 -5.02 -12.24
N SER A 82 -2.80 -5.58 -11.57
CA SER A 82 -2.65 -6.68 -10.59
C SER A 82 -3.21 -8.02 -11.07
N ILE A 83 -4.00 -8.06 -12.15
CA ILE A 83 -4.74 -9.27 -12.56
C ILE A 83 -4.02 -10.09 -13.66
N GLU A 84 -3.13 -9.51 -14.45
CA GLU A 84 -2.45 -10.27 -15.53
C GLU A 84 -1.40 -11.27 -15.02
N ILE A 85 -0.95 -11.17 -13.77
CA ILE A 85 0.03 -12.14 -13.21
C ILE A 85 -0.66 -13.39 -12.63
N LEU A 86 -1.97 -13.36 -12.38
CA LEU A 86 -2.69 -14.46 -11.70
C LEU A 86 -3.58 -15.32 -12.62
N ASN A 87 -3.78 -14.94 -13.88
CA ASN A 87 -4.69 -15.66 -14.80
C ASN A 87 -3.98 -16.37 -15.97
N SER A 88 -2.76 -16.87 -15.76
CA SER A 88 -2.19 -17.85 -16.69
C SER A 88 -2.86 -19.21 -16.46
N PRO A 89 -3.46 -19.84 -17.50
CA PRO A 89 -4.14 -21.13 -17.34
C PRO A 89 -3.13 -22.19 -16.92
N TYR A 90 -3.37 -22.77 -15.73
CA TYR A 90 -2.59 -23.87 -15.16
C TYR A 90 -2.42 -25.00 -16.18
N ARG A 91 -1.19 -25.16 -16.69
CA ARG A 91 -0.74 -26.35 -17.41
C ARG A 91 0.22 -27.09 -16.49
N PRO A 92 -0.14 -28.28 -15.97
CA PRO A 92 0.79 -29.06 -15.16
C PRO A 92 1.88 -29.62 -16.07
N GLY A 93 3.13 -29.18 -15.89
CA GLY A 93 4.29 -29.83 -16.53
C GLY A 93 5.41 -28.96 -17.12
N THR A 94 5.52 -27.67 -16.82
CA THR A 94 6.70 -26.88 -17.21
C THR A 94 7.45 -26.43 -15.97
N ASP A 95 8.74 -26.79 -15.85
CA ASP A 95 9.68 -26.17 -14.92
C ASP A 95 9.46 -24.64 -14.95
N GLU A 96 9.21 -24.01 -13.80
CA GLU A 96 9.15 -22.55 -13.72
C GLU A 96 10.50 -22.00 -14.20
N GLN A 97 10.51 -21.45 -15.41
CA GLN A 97 11.70 -20.91 -16.03
C GLN A 97 12.18 -19.71 -15.19
N PHE A 98 13.41 -19.77 -14.69
CA PHE A 98 14.01 -18.71 -13.87
C PHE A 98 14.00 -17.38 -14.63
N ASP A 99 13.30 -16.40 -14.08
CA ASP A 99 13.29 -15.03 -14.59
C ASP A 99 13.94 -14.14 -13.52
N PRO A 100 15.18 -13.66 -13.74
CA PRO A 100 15.91 -12.87 -12.77
C PRO A 100 15.17 -11.65 -12.26
N LEU A 101 14.44 -10.95 -13.13
CA LEU A 101 13.67 -9.77 -12.74
C LEU A 101 12.48 -10.19 -11.90
N ARG A 102 11.67 -11.13 -12.38
CA ARG A 102 10.46 -11.59 -11.69
C ARG A 102 10.79 -12.16 -10.31
N ASP A 103 11.84 -12.97 -10.19
CA ASP A 103 12.22 -13.62 -8.94
C ASP A 103 12.88 -12.64 -7.96
N CYS A 104 13.66 -11.67 -8.48
CA CYS A 104 14.15 -10.56 -7.68
C CYS A 104 13.00 -9.74 -7.10
N LEU A 105 12.01 -9.35 -7.92
CA LEU A 105 10.83 -8.62 -7.48
C LEU A 105 9.97 -9.43 -6.49
N ARG A 106 9.91 -10.76 -6.66
CA ARG A 106 9.25 -11.67 -5.71
C ARG A 106 9.94 -11.63 -4.34
N SER A 107 11.28 -11.53 -4.30
CA SER A 107 12.04 -11.42 -3.04
C SER A 107 11.83 -10.11 -2.29
N LEU A 108 11.31 -9.07 -2.95
CA LEU A 108 10.91 -7.80 -2.35
C LEU A 108 9.44 -7.80 -1.91
N SER A 109 8.66 -8.80 -2.31
CA SER A 109 7.20 -8.79 -2.10
C SER A 109 6.84 -9.32 -0.72
N PHE A 110 5.81 -8.73 -0.13
CA PHE A 110 5.17 -9.23 1.09
C PHE A 110 3.64 -9.15 0.94
N PRO A 111 2.86 -10.02 1.61
CA PRO A 111 1.43 -10.17 1.31
C PRO A 111 0.59 -8.88 1.47
N GLN A 112 0.97 -7.99 2.39
CA GLN A 112 0.23 -6.78 2.74
C GLN A 112 0.75 -5.51 2.04
N ILE A 113 1.59 -5.65 1.02
CA ILE A 113 2.29 -4.54 0.37
C ILE A 113 1.38 -3.51 -0.29
N ASP A 114 0.20 -3.93 -0.75
CA ASP A 114 -0.82 -3.07 -1.37
C ASP A 114 -2.12 -2.98 -0.53
N SER A 115 -2.22 -3.72 0.58
CA SER A 115 -3.49 -3.87 1.32
C SER A 115 -4.01 -2.55 1.88
N ARG A 116 -3.10 -1.70 2.36
CA ARG A 116 -3.50 -0.42 2.96
C ARG A 116 -4.10 0.53 1.93
N SER A 117 -3.56 0.58 0.71
CA SER A 117 -4.16 1.41 -0.34
C SER A 117 -5.54 0.92 -0.75
N ASP A 118 -5.75 -0.40 -0.76
CA ASP A 118 -7.03 -1.00 -1.15
C ASP A 118 -8.13 -0.77 -0.10
N GLU A 119 -7.75 -0.59 1.17
CA GLU A 119 -8.67 -0.29 2.28
C GLU A 119 -9.10 1.18 2.34
N ILE A 120 -8.34 2.10 1.72
CA ILE A 120 -8.65 3.53 1.78
C ILE A 120 -9.90 3.79 0.95
N ARG A 121 -10.95 4.25 1.63
CA ARG A 121 -12.20 4.62 0.98
C ARG A 121 -11.96 5.79 0.04
N THR A 122 -12.51 5.69 -1.16
CA THR A 122 -12.55 6.81 -2.12
C THR A 122 -13.18 8.03 -1.47
N ALA A 123 -12.66 9.21 -1.82
CA ALA A 123 -13.24 10.48 -1.36
C ALA A 123 -14.74 10.52 -1.64
N ALA A 124 -15.52 11.04 -0.69
CA ALA A 124 -16.94 11.22 -0.89
C ALA A 124 -17.18 12.23 -2.01
N GLN A 125 -18.31 12.10 -2.71
CA GLN A 125 -18.65 13.00 -3.80
C GLN A 125 -18.68 14.45 -3.31
N GLY A 126 -17.94 15.32 -4.00
CA GLY A 126 -17.84 16.74 -3.65
C GLY A 126 -16.87 17.05 -2.51
N THR A 127 -15.96 16.13 -2.16
CA THR A 127 -14.91 16.36 -1.16
C THR A 127 -13.52 16.27 -1.79
N CYS A 128 -12.52 16.88 -1.14
CA CYS A 128 -11.10 16.87 -1.51
C CYS A 128 -10.73 17.57 -2.82
N ASP A 129 -11.71 18.04 -3.62
CA ASP A 129 -11.47 18.71 -4.90
C ASP A 129 -10.70 20.03 -4.76
N TRP A 130 -10.84 20.68 -3.61
CA TRP A 130 -10.09 21.88 -3.24
C TRP A 130 -8.57 21.69 -3.34
N LEU A 131 -8.04 20.48 -3.15
CA LEU A 131 -6.59 20.23 -3.22
C LEU A 131 -6.03 20.59 -4.60
N LEU A 132 -6.76 20.25 -5.65
CA LEU A 132 -6.39 20.56 -7.04
C LEU A 132 -6.60 22.03 -7.40
N ARG A 133 -6.96 22.88 -6.43
CA ARG A 133 -6.99 24.34 -6.58
C ARG A 133 -6.14 25.02 -5.50
N HIS A 134 -5.50 24.25 -4.63
CA HIS A 134 -4.74 24.77 -3.50
C HIS A 134 -3.38 25.31 -3.98
N GLU A 135 -3.11 26.58 -3.68
CA GLU A 135 -1.92 27.29 -4.17
C GLU A 135 -0.62 26.57 -3.81
N THR A 136 -0.45 26.11 -2.57
CA THR A 136 0.74 25.37 -2.15
C THR A 136 0.92 24.05 -2.90
N TYR A 137 -0.19 23.33 -3.17
CA TYR A 137 -0.15 22.04 -3.87
C TYR A 137 0.26 22.28 -5.33
N MET A 138 -0.33 23.28 -5.96
CA MET A 138 -0.03 23.65 -7.35
C MET A 138 1.39 24.19 -7.52
N SER A 139 1.86 25.00 -6.56
CA SER A 139 3.22 25.52 -6.57
C SER A 139 4.25 24.41 -6.41
N TRP A 140 3.99 23.45 -5.52
CA TRP A 140 4.83 22.26 -5.37
C TRP A 140 4.82 21.40 -6.64
N ALA A 141 3.65 21.15 -7.22
CA ALA A 141 3.50 20.39 -8.44
C ALA A 141 4.24 21.02 -9.62
N ALA A 142 4.26 22.35 -9.71
CA ALA A 142 4.96 23.08 -10.76
C ALA A 142 6.50 23.08 -10.59
N CYS A 143 7.03 22.79 -9.40
CA CYS A 143 8.47 22.70 -9.20
C CYS A 143 9.04 21.44 -9.87
N ASP A 144 10.27 21.51 -10.38
CA ASP A 144 10.99 20.31 -10.82
C ASP A 144 11.32 19.39 -9.64
N ARG A 145 11.67 19.98 -8.49
CA ARG A 145 12.05 19.25 -7.27
C ARG A 145 11.41 19.89 -6.06
N GLY A 146 10.78 19.09 -5.21
CA GLY A 146 10.12 19.62 -4.03
C GLY A 146 9.56 18.55 -3.12
N LEU A 147 9.51 18.87 -1.83
CA LEU A 147 8.85 18.07 -0.80
C LEU A 147 7.66 18.86 -0.28
N LEU A 148 6.46 18.29 -0.48
CA LEU A 148 5.21 18.74 0.10
C LEU A 148 4.89 17.95 1.35
N TRP A 149 4.47 18.67 2.38
CA TRP A 149 3.99 18.12 3.62
C TRP A 149 2.51 18.39 3.82
N ILE A 150 1.71 17.34 4.00
CA ILE A 150 0.29 17.44 4.39
C ILE A 150 0.15 17.00 5.84
N LYS A 151 -0.07 17.94 6.75
CA LYS A 151 -0.25 17.69 8.18
C LYS A 151 -1.72 17.61 8.55
N GLY A 152 -2.00 16.85 9.60
CA GLY A 152 -3.30 16.93 10.25
C GLY A 152 -3.50 15.91 11.37
N LYS A 153 -4.45 16.19 12.24
CA LYS A 153 -4.87 15.32 13.35
C LYS A 153 -5.30 13.92 12.88
N PRO A 154 -5.26 12.90 13.75
CA PRO A 154 -5.88 11.61 13.49
C PRO A 154 -7.34 11.78 13.03
N GLY A 155 -7.77 11.02 12.02
CA GLY A 155 -9.13 11.09 11.48
C GLY A 155 -9.45 12.31 10.62
N SER A 156 -8.51 13.22 10.35
CA SER A 156 -8.77 14.44 9.54
C SER A 156 -8.95 14.20 8.04
N GLY A 157 -8.77 12.96 7.57
CA GLY A 157 -8.92 12.59 6.14
C GLY A 157 -7.63 12.59 5.32
N LYS A 158 -6.44 12.65 5.93
CA LYS A 158 -5.14 12.67 5.22
C LYS A 158 -4.97 11.55 4.18
N SER A 159 -5.19 10.30 4.58
CA SER A 159 -5.04 9.15 3.68
C SER A 159 -6.03 9.21 2.51
N THR A 160 -7.28 9.64 2.78
CA THR A 160 -8.30 9.88 1.76
C THR A 160 -7.90 11.01 0.81
N LEU A 161 -7.32 12.09 1.32
CA LEU A 161 -6.83 13.22 0.53
C LEU A 161 -5.64 12.82 -0.35
N LEU A 162 -4.69 12.03 0.18
CA LEU A 162 -3.56 11.52 -0.58
C LEU A 162 -4.02 10.55 -1.68
N GLN A 163 -4.98 9.67 -1.37
CA GLN A 163 -5.61 8.80 -2.36
C GLN A 163 -6.35 9.61 -3.43
N TYR A 164 -7.06 10.66 -3.04
CA TYR A 164 -7.68 11.59 -3.99
C TYR A 164 -6.64 12.26 -4.90
N ALA A 165 -5.49 12.67 -4.35
CA ALA A 165 -4.39 13.23 -5.14
C ALA A 165 -3.84 12.22 -6.15
N LEU A 166 -3.66 10.95 -5.75
CA LEU A 166 -3.22 9.86 -6.62
C LEU A 166 -4.23 9.59 -7.75
N ASP A 167 -5.52 9.50 -7.41
CA ASP A 167 -6.60 9.22 -8.37
C ASP A 167 -6.78 10.36 -9.40
N ASN A 168 -6.28 11.56 -9.10
CA ASN A 168 -6.45 12.75 -9.93
C ASN A 168 -5.11 13.36 -10.38
N VAL A 169 -4.00 12.65 -10.22
CA VAL A 169 -2.66 13.18 -10.52
C VAL A 169 -2.52 13.58 -12.00
N GLU A 170 -3.21 12.88 -12.91
CA GLU A 170 -3.27 13.18 -14.34
C GLU A 170 -3.91 14.55 -14.65
N LYS A 171 -4.68 15.12 -13.71
CA LYS A 171 -5.30 16.44 -13.84
C LYS A 171 -4.36 17.57 -13.41
N VAL A 172 -3.22 17.24 -12.81
CA VAL A 172 -2.26 18.22 -12.31
C VAL A 172 -1.46 18.77 -13.49
N PRO A 173 -1.37 20.10 -13.65
CA PRO A 173 -0.57 20.71 -14.71
C PRO A 173 0.89 20.24 -14.65
N GLY A 174 1.44 19.83 -15.80
CA GLY A 174 2.81 19.35 -15.91
C GLY A 174 2.99 17.84 -15.67
N PHE A 175 1.95 17.12 -15.22
CA PHE A 175 1.94 15.67 -15.27
C PHE A 175 1.77 15.20 -16.73
N GLY A 176 2.58 14.25 -17.18
CA GLY A 176 2.53 13.70 -18.52
C GLY A 176 2.56 12.19 -18.56
N ASP A 177 2.40 11.63 -19.76
CA ASP A 177 2.28 10.17 -19.98
C ASP A 177 3.52 9.36 -19.54
N ARG A 178 4.68 10.03 -19.38
CA ARG A 178 5.93 9.37 -18.96
C ARG A 178 6.16 9.39 -17.47
N ASP A 179 5.40 10.18 -16.71
CA ASP A 179 5.58 10.35 -15.28
C ASP A 179 5.38 9.02 -14.55
N LEU A 180 6.33 8.70 -13.65
CA LEU A 180 6.23 7.52 -12.81
C LEU A 180 5.71 7.91 -11.42
N VAL A 181 4.61 7.31 -11.02
CA VAL A 181 4.04 7.49 -9.69
C VAL A 181 4.45 6.32 -8.80
N LEU A 182 5.06 6.65 -7.68
CA LEU A 182 5.40 5.73 -6.60
C LEU A 182 4.54 6.04 -5.38
N LYS A 183 4.10 5.01 -4.67
CA LYS A 183 3.30 5.18 -3.46
C LYS A 183 3.66 4.18 -2.37
N PHE A 184 3.53 4.61 -1.12
CA PHE A 184 3.59 3.73 0.04
C PHE A 184 2.69 4.27 1.16
N PHE A 185 2.02 3.37 1.88
CA PHE A 185 1.14 3.74 2.98
C PHE A 185 1.60 3.03 4.24
N PHE A 186 2.09 3.79 5.22
CA PHE A 186 2.42 3.22 6.52
C PHE A 186 1.16 2.80 7.27
N GLN A 187 1.30 1.77 8.11
CA GLN A 187 0.24 1.26 8.97
C GLN A 187 0.84 0.78 10.30
N ASP A 188 0.68 1.55 11.38
CA ASP A 188 1.31 1.30 12.70
C ASP A 188 0.88 -0.05 13.30
N HIS A 189 -0.40 -0.38 13.14
CA HIS A 189 -0.99 -1.67 13.55
C HIS A 189 -0.92 -2.75 12.45
N GLY A 190 -0.18 -2.49 11.37
CA GLY A 190 0.06 -3.45 10.30
C GLY A 190 1.19 -4.43 10.63
N THR A 191 1.59 -5.20 9.63
CA THR A 191 2.78 -6.05 9.71
C THR A 191 4.06 -5.22 9.88
N GLU A 192 5.16 -5.84 10.31
CA GLU A 192 6.44 -5.16 10.47
C GLU A 192 6.87 -4.38 9.23
N LEU A 193 6.68 -4.96 8.04
CA LEU A 193 7.03 -4.30 6.77
C LEU A 193 6.15 -3.08 6.46
N GLN A 194 4.89 -3.06 6.90
CA GLN A 194 4.00 -1.91 6.72
C GLN A 194 4.32 -0.71 7.62
N ARG A 195 5.20 -0.88 8.61
CA ARG A 195 5.59 0.18 9.56
C ARG A 195 7.08 0.45 9.62
N THR A 196 7.85 -0.01 8.63
CA THR A 196 9.31 0.12 8.63
C THR A 196 9.86 0.64 7.30
N PRO A 197 11.02 1.30 7.32
CA PRO A 197 11.75 1.66 6.10
C PRO A 197 12.03 0.47 5.18
N LEU A 198 12.16 -0.74 5.74
CA LEU A 198 12.38 -1.96 4.96
C LEU A 198 11.24 -2.19 3.96
N GLY A 199 10.00 -2.21 4.44
CA GLY A 199 8.85 -2.42 3.56
C GLY A 199 8.58 -1.24 2.61
N LEU A 200 8.90 -0.01 3.04
CA LEU A 200 8.89 1.15 2.15
C LEU A 200 9.82 0.93 0.96
N PHE A 201 11.11 0.66 1.18
CA PHE A 201 12.06 0.50 0.07
C PHE A 201 11.80 -0.76 -0.77
N GLN A 202 11.33 -1.85 -0.17
CA GLN A 202 10.84 -3.02 -0.90
C GLN A 202 9.71 -2.66 -1.87
N SER A 203 8.71 -1.92 -1.39
CA SER A 203 7.57 -1.50 -2.22
C SER A 203 7.96 -0.52 -3.32
N LEU A 204 8.80 0.47 -3.01
CA LEU A 204 9.24 1.45 -4.00
C LEU A 204 10.09 0.83 -5.11
N LEU A 205 11.04 -0.05 -4.76
CA LEU A 205 11.85 -0.77 -5.75
C LEU A 205 10.99 -1.67 -6.65
N ARG A 206 9.96 -2.32 -6.09
CA ARG A 206 9.03 -3.13 -6.87
C ARG A 206 8.25 -2.30 -7.90
N GLN A 207 7.92 -1.06 -7.57
CA GLN A 207 7.22 -0.15 -8.48
C GLN A 207 8.11 0.34 -9.64
N PHE A 208 9.44 0.19 -9.55
CA PHE A 208 10.36 0.37 -10.68
C PHE A 208 10.31 -0.75 -11.74
N ARG A 209 9.42 -1.74 -11.61
CA ARG A 209 9.24 -2.81 -12.63
C ARG A 209 9.04 -2.27 -14.06
N GLN A 210 8.49 -1.06 -14.20
CA GLN A 210 8.28 -0.39 -15.48
C GLN A 210 9.57 0.17 -16.12
N VAL A 211 10.69 0.10 -15.38
CA VAL A 211 12.02 0.58 -15.76
C VAL A 211 13.06 -0.46 -15.35
N SER A 212 12.95 -1.68 -15.91
CA SER A 212 13.79 -2.83 -15.55
C SER A 212 15.29 -2.52 -15.56
N ASP A 213 15.76 -1.70 -16.50
CA ASP A 213 17.16 -1.31 -16.63
C ASP A 213 17.69 -0.53 -15.42
N ALA A 214 16.80 0.16 -14.70
CA ALA A 214 17.17 0.86 -13.47
C ALA A 214 17.54 -0.12 -12.35
N LEU A 215 16.96 -1.33 -12.37
CA LEU A 215 17.11 -2.36 -11.33
C LEU A 215 18.30 -3.30 -11.57
N SER A 216 19.15 -3.04 -12.58
CA SER A 216 20.24 -3.95 -12.97
C SER A 216 21.16 -4.38 -11.82
N GLU A 217 21.55 -3.44 -10.95
CA GLU A 217 22.41 -3.70 -9.78
C GLU A 217 21.72 -4.56 -8.73
N LEU A 218 20.42 -4.33 -8.50
CA LEU A 218 19.62 -5.10 -7.56
C LEU A 218 19.46 -6.54 -8.05
N ILE A 219 19.15 -6.72 -9.34
CA ILE A 219 19.00 -8.03 -9.96
C ILE A 219 20.32 -8.80 -9.93
N ALA A 220 21.44 -8.16 -10.29
CA ALA A 220 22.76 -8.79 -10.23
C ALA A 220 23.12 -9.24 -8.80
N THR A 221 22.86 -8.40 -7.80
CA THR A 221 23.08 -8.74 -6.39
C THR A 221 22.19 -9.89 -5.94
N PHE A 222 20.92 -9.88 -6.34
CA PHE A 222 19.98 -10.96 -6.07
C PHE A 222 20.47 -12.30 -6.64
N GLN A 223 20.85 -12.33 -7.93
CA GLN A 223 21.37 -13.52 -8.59
C GLN A 223 22.62 -14.06 -7.88
N GLN A 224 23.59 -13.18 -7.61
CA GLN A 224 24.80 -13.55 -6.90
C GLN A 224 24.50 -14.19 -5.53
N ARG A 225 23.56 -13.65 -4.75
CA ARG A 225 23.18 -14.22 -3.45
C ARG A 225 22.44 -15.54 -3.58
N CYS A 226 21.58 -15.68 -4.58
CA CYS A 226 20.92 -16.94 -4.88
C CYS A 226 21.94 -18.05 -5.19
N GLU A 227 23.02 -17.73 -5.92
CA GLU A 227 24.10 -18.67 -6.25
C GLU A 227 25.00 -18.98 -5.05
N THR A 228 25.36 -17.97 -4.25
CA THR A 228 26.40 -18.11 -3.21
C THR A 228 25.86 -18.45 -1.82
N VAL A 229 24.64 -18.03 -1.49
CA VAL A 229 24.03 -18.18 -0.15
C VAL A 229 22.80 -19.08 -0.18
N GLY A 230 22.02 -19.02 -1.26
CA GLY A 230 20.80 -19.79 -1.45
C GLY A 230 19.55 -18.91 -1.52
N LYS A 231 18.39 -19.46 -1.19
CA LYS A 231 17.11 -18.79 -1.43
C LYS A 231 16.85 -17.61 -0.46
N PRO A 232 16.31 -16.49 -0.95
CA PRO A 232 15.85 -15.38 -0.10
C PRO A 232 14.72 -15.85 0.85
N GLY A 233 14.62 -15.24 2.04
CA GLY A 233 13.64 -15.59 3.07
C GLY A 233 14.00 -16.85 3.87
N GLU A 234 14.79 -17.76 3.30
CA GLU A 234 15.29 -18.96 3.98
C GLU A 234 16.73 -18.78 4.48
N LYS A 235 17.64 -18.38 3.59
CA LYS A 235 19.08 -18.30 3.87
C LYS A 235 19.58 -16.88 4.10
N TRP A 236 18.87 -15.90 3.57
CA TRP A 236 19.21 -14.48 3.71
C TRP A 236 17.98 -13.61 3.51
N GLN A 237 18.06 -12.35 3.98
CA GLN A 237 17.00 -11.35 3.83
C GLN A 237 17.62 -10.02 3.41
N TRP A 238 16.81 -9.17 2.78
CA TRP A 238 17.24 -7.82 2.42
C TRP A 238 17.37 -6.94 3.66
N HIS A 239 18.46 -6.17 3.74
CA HIS A 239 18.68 -5.20 4.80
C HIS A 239 18.12 -3.81 4.40
N PRO A 240 17.56 -3.00 5.33
CA PRO A 240 16.95 -1.71 4.97
C PRO A 240 17.94 -0.76 4.27
N ARG A 241 19.17 -0.67 4.78
CA ARG A 241 20.22 0.21 4.23
C ARG A 241 20.68 -0.18 2.81
N GLU A 242 20.62 -1.45 2.44
CA GLU A 242 21.00 -1.85 1.07
C GLU A 242 19.87 -1.55 0.09
N LEU A 243 18.61 -1.79 0.47
CA LEU A 243 17.46 -1.44 -0.38
C LEU A 243 17.36 0.07 -0.57
N GLN A 244 17.67 0.86 0.46
CA GLN A 244 17.82 2.30 0.32
C GLN A 244 18.83 2.66 -0.77
N ARG A 245 20.04 2.08 -0.74
CA ARG A 245 21.08 2.36 -1.76
C ARG A 245 20.64 1.94 -3.16
N PHE A 246 20.00 0.78 -3.30
CA PHE A 246 19.45 0.34 -4.58
C PHE A 246 18.33 1.27 -5.05
N PHE A 247 17.49 1.77 -4.14
CA PHE A 247 16.44 2.73 -4.49
C PHE A 247 17.06 4.03 -5.00
N GLU A 248 18.04 4.59 -4.29
CA GLU A 248 18.74 5.80 -4.69
C GLU A 248 19.43 5.64 -6.06
N SER A 249 20.18 4.54 -6.28
CA SER A 249 20.87 4.31 -7.56
C SER A 249 19.90 4.08 -8.71
N SER A 250 18.80 3.34 -8.46
CA SER A 250 17.74 3.10 -9.44
C SER A 250 16.99 4.40 -9.77
N LEU A 251 16.64 5.20 -8.76
CA LEU A 251 15.94 6.46 -8.95
C LEU A 251 16.75 7.42 -9.83
N LEU A 252 18.07 7.53 -9.63
CA LEU A 252 18.94 8.35 -10.47
C LEU A 252 18.94 7.89 -11.94
N LYS A 253 18.80 6.57 -12.20
CA LYS A 253 18.65 6.05 -13.56
C LYS A 253 17.27 6.39 -14.14
N VAL A 254 16.21 6.23 -13.35
CA VAL A 254 14.83 6.55 -13.76
C VAL A 254 14.69 8.03 -14.11
N LEU A 255 15.19 8.92 -13.25
CA LEU A 255 15.09 10.38 -13.40
C LEU A 255 15.75 10.92 -14.68
N LYS A 256 16.69 10.20 -15.28
CA LYS A 256 17.27 10.54 -16.60
C LYS A 256 16.28 10.43 -17.76
N THR A 257 15.21 9.65 -17.57
CA THR A 257 14.28 9.29 -18.65
C THR A 257 12.86 9.78 -18.41
N ARG A 258 12.47 9.98 -17.14
CA ARG A 258 11.11 10.37 -16.77
C ARG A 258 11.04 11.10 -15.43
N PRO A 259 10.07 12.01 -15.25
CA PRO A 259 9.73 12.56 -13.93
C PRO A 259 9.22 11.48 -12.98
N VAL A 260 9.43 11.69 -11.68
CA VAL A 260 8.94 10.80 -10.62
C VAL A 260 8.15 11.57 -9.57
N TRP A 261 6.99 11.03 -9.19
CA TRP A 261 6.15 11.50 -8.10
C TRP A 261 6.11 10.43 -7.02
N LEU A 262 6.50 10.77 -5.80
CA LEU A 262 6.49 9.86 -4.65
C LEU A 262 5.46 10.33 -3.62
N PHE A 263 4.49 9.48 -3.31
CA PHE A 263 3.49 9.72 -2.28
C PHE A 263 3.71 8.75 -1.12
N VAL A 264 3.92 9.26 0.10
CA VAL A 264 4.07 8.44 1.30
C VAL A 264 3.07 8.89 2.37
N ASP A 265 2.15 8.00 2.72
CA ASP A 265 1.12 8.26 3.71
C ASP A 265 1.56 7.87 5.12
N ALA A 266 1.08 8.62 6.11
CA ALA A 266 1.17 8.31 7.53
C ALA A 266 2.61 8.09 8.01
N LEU A 267 3.54 8.96 7.61
CA LEU A 267 4.97 8.82 7.93
C LEU A 267 5.25 8.70 9.44
N ASP A 268 4.40 9.28 10.29
CA ASP A 268 4.49 9.15 11.75
C ASP A 268 4.26 7.72 12.27
N GLU A 269 3.68 6.83 11.47
CA GLU A 269 3.39 5.44 11.83
C GLU A 269 4.59 4.50 11.69
N CYS A 270 5.74 4.98 11.18
CA CYS A 270 6.96 4.17 11.07
C CYS A 270 7.92 4.29 12.27
N SER A 271 7.44 4.81 13.40
CA SER A 271 8.21 5.36 14.54
C SER A 271 8.85 6.72 14.25
N GLN A 272 8.96 7.55 15.31
CA GLN A 272 9.55 8.89 15.19
C GLN A 272 10.98 8.88 14.64
N LYS A 273 11.82 7.95 15.10
CA LYS A 273 13.22 7.85 14.68
C LYS A 273 13.32 7.60 13.17
N ASN A 274 12.62 6.58 12.67
CA ASN A 274 12.63 6.25 11.25
C ASN A 274 12.02 7.37 10.41
N ALA A 275 10.95 8.01 10.89
CA ALA A 275 10.31 9.11 10.19
C ALA A 275 11.30 10.27 9.98
N VAL A 276 12.01 10.68 11.03
CA VAL A 276 13.05 11.73 10.94
C VAL A 276 14.17 11.32 9.99
N GLU A 277 14.67 10.09 10.11
CA GLU A 277 15.73 9.56 9.24
C GLU A 277 15.30 9.55 7.76
N LEU A 278 14.09 9.08 7.45
CA LEU A 278 13.54 9.05 6.10
C LEU A 278 13.41 10.46 5.51
N VAL A 279 12.90 11.43 6.28
CA VAL A 279 12.80 12.82 5.80
C VAL A 279 14.18 13.38 5.47
N GLN A 280 15.17 13.17 6.34
CA GLN A 280 16.53 13.63 6.11
C GLN A 280 17.14 12.97 4.87
N GLN A 281 16.90 11.67 4.68
CA GLN A 281 17.37 10.94 3.50
C GLN A 281 16.75 11.50 2.21
N PHE A 282 15.43 11.64 2.14
CA PHE A 282 14.75 12.18 0.96
C PHE A 282 15.09 13.65 0.68
N LYS A 283 15.30 14.47 1.72
CA LYS A 283 15.80 15.84 1.56
C LYS A 283 17.23 15.85 1.00
N SER A 284 18.12 15.01 1.52
CA SER A 284 19.50 14.89 1.04
C SER A 284 19.53 14.42 -0.42
N LEU A 285 18.67 13.48 -0.77
CA LEU A 285 18.47 12.99 -2.12
C LEU A 285 18.03 14.13 -3.06
N LEU A 286 16.98 14.89 -2.70
CA LEU A 286 16.52 16.04 -3.49
C LEU A 286 17.63 17.08 -3.72
N GLN A 287 18.43 17.37 -2.69
CA GLN A 287 19.56 18.31 -2.76
C GLN A 287 20.71 17.80 -3.63
N GLY A 288 20.96 16.48 -3.61
CA GLY A 288 22.00 15.83 -4.42
C GLY A 288 21.64 15.66 -5.89
N LEU A 289 20.37 15.85 -6.28
CA LEU A 289 19.96 15.76 -7.68
C LEU A 289 20.56 16.91 -8.52
N PRO A 290 20.94 16.64 -9.79
CA PRO A 290 21.33 17.67 -10.73
C PRO A 290 20.27 18.78 -10.84
N PHE A 291 20.72 20.03 -10.96
CA PHE A 291 19.83 21.20 -11.05
C PHE A 291 18.91 21.20 -12.28
N THR A 292 19.30 20.51 -13.35
CA THR A 292 18.53 20.42 -14.59
C THR A 292 18.33 18.96 -14.98
N GLY A 293 17.20 18.66 -15.62
CA GLY A 293 16.91 17.32 -16.16
C GLY A 293 16.46 16.27 -15.14
N SER A 294 16.32 16.61 -13.86
CA SER A 294 15.81 15.72 -12.81
C SER A 294 14.52 16.28 -12.20
N GLN A 295 13.39 15.65 -12.49
CA GLN A 295 12.10 16.03 -11.89
C GLN A 295 11.67 15.00 -10.84
N PHE A 296 11.75 15.38 -9.57
CA PHE A 296 11.40 14.49 -8.45
C PHE A 296 10.58 15.23 -7.40
N ARG A 297 9.33 14.84 -7.27
CA ARG A 297 8.36 15.45 -6.36
C ARG A 297 7.97 14.45 -5.29
N ILE A 298 8.00 14.87 -4.03
CA ILE A 298 7.67 14.04 -2.88
C ILE A 298 6.51 14.67 -2.13
N CYS A 299 5.49 13.90 -1.81
CA CYS A 299 4.37 14.29 -0.97
C CYS A 299 4.29 13.35 0.23
N PHE A 300 4.46 13.89 1.43
CA PHE A 300 4.31 13.17 2.68
C PHE A 300 3.05 13.60 3.40
N THR A 301 2.38 12.65 4.06
CA THR A 301 1.37 12.97 5.08
C THR A 301 1.85 12.54 6.46
N CYS A 302 1.50 13.32 7.49
CA CYS A 302 1.73 12.90 8.89
C CYS A 302 0.86 13.68 9.90
N ARG A 303 0.95 13.30 11.18
CA ARG A 303 0.47 14.08 12.34
C ARG A 303 1.39 15.25 12.71
N HIS A 304 0.88 16.21 13.48
CA HIS A 304 1.64 17.40 13.91
C HIS A 304 2.88 17.15 14.81
N TYR A 305 3.14 15.93 15.29
CA TYR A 305 4.11 15.63 16.37
C TYR A 305 5.09 14.51 15.99
N PRO A 306 6.36 14.56 16.43
CA PRO A 306 7.33 15.64 16.33
C PRO A 306 8.34 15.23 15.24
N ILE A 307 7.97 15.41 13.99
CA ILE A 307 8.96 15.45 12.93
C ILE A 307 9.36 16.91 12.84
N LEU A 308 10.59 17.14 13.30
CA LEU A 308 11.23 18.43 13.58
C LEU A 308 10.77 19.56 12.65
N ASP A 309 10.71 20.74 13.26
CA ASP A 309 10.64 22.09 12.68
C ASP A 309 11.77 22.34 11.66
N GLN A 310 11.77 21.56 10.60
CA GLN A 310 12.60 21.76 9.44
C GLN A 310 11.68 22.41 8.43
N ALA A 311 11.82 23.73 8.25
CA ALA A 311 11.13 24.52 7.25
C ALA A 311 10.93 23.69 5.97
N CYS A 312 9.71 23.18 5.80
CA CYS A 312 9.32 22.51 4.58
C CYS A 312 8.89 23.60 3.62
N GLN A 313 9.43 23.58 2.41
CA GLN A 313 9.12 24.60 1.41
C GLN A 313 7.62 24.67 1.11
N PHE A 314 6.95 23.52 1.17
CA PHE A 314 5.53 23.39 0.90
C PHE A 314 4.86 22.65 2.05
N GLU A 315 3.90 23.30 2.69
CA GLU A 315 3.14 22.73 3.81
C GLU A 315 1.65 23.05 3.69
N ILE A 316 0.81 22.05 3.93
CA ILE A 316 -0.64 22.15 3.98
C ILE A 316 -1.11 21.58 5.32
N CYS A 317 -1.79 22.39 6.12
CA CYS A 317 -2.49 21.96 7.32
C CYS A 317 -3.94 21.62 6.95
N LEU A 318 -4.32 20.34 7.10
CA LEU A 318 -5.60 19.85 6.59
C LEU A 318 -6.80 20.42 7.35
N GLU A 319 -6.65 20.67 8.64
CA GLU A 319 -7.70 21.24 9.49
C GLU A 319 -8.13 22.64 9.05
N ASP A 320 -7.25 23.39 8.40
CA ASP A 320 -7.54 24.73 7.92
C ASP A 320 -8.34 24.72 6.61
N LYS A 321 -8.50 23.54 5.99
CA LYS A 321 -9.04 23.39 4.63
C LYS A 321 -10.22 22.43 4.53
N ASN A 322 -10.41 21.51 5.48
CA ASN A 322 -11.39 20.43 5.37
C ASN A 322 -12.80 20.75 5.94
N GLY A 323 -13.08 21.99 6.36
CA GLY A 323 -14.38 22.35 6.95
C GLY A 323 -15.57 22.08 6.02
N GLU A 324 -15.47 22.49 4.75
CA GLU A 324 -16.50 22.24 3.73
C GLU A 324 -16.63 20.76 3.39
N ASP A 325 -15.51 20.03 3.34
CA ASP A 325 -15.48 18.58 3.11
C ASP A 325 -16.23 17.83 4.21
N ILE A 326 -16.01 18.20 5.49
CA ILE A 326 -16.69 17.60 6.64
C ILE A 326 -18.20 17.86 6.55
N ALA A 327 -18.61 19.11 6.28
CA ALA A 327 -20.01 19.46 6.13
C ALA A 327 -20.69 18.67 5.00
N THR A 328 -20.02 18.56 3.85
CA THR A 328 -20.50 17.81 2.67
C THR A 328 -20.61 16.32 2.98
N TYR A 329 -19.60 15.73 3.60
CA TYR A 329 -19.60 14.33 4.01
C TYR A 329 -20.75 14.03 4.98
N SER A 330 -20.93 14.86 6.02
CA SER A 330 -22.01 14.70 7.00
C SER A 330 -23.39 14.80 6.34
N GLN A 331 -23.60 15.75 5.43
CA GLN A 331 -24.87 15.87 4.69
C GLN A 331 -25.15 14.65 3.82
N ASN A 332 -24.14 14.15 3.10
CA ASN A 332 -24.28 12.96 2.26
C ASN A 332 -24.60 11.71 3.10
N ALA A 333 -23.94 11.55 4.25
CA ALA A 333 -24.20 10.45 5.18
C ALA A 333 -25.63 10.49 5.75
N LEU A 334 -26.09 11.67 6.19
CA LEU A 334 -27.45 11.86 6.72
C LEU A 334 -28.52 11.58 5.65
N ARG A 335 -28.29 12.04 4.41
CA ARG A 335 -29.19 11.75 3.27
C ARG A 335 -29.27 10.24 3.03
N ALA A 336 -28.15 9.54 2.97
CA ALA A 336 -28.14 8.09 2.75
C ALA A 336 -28.93 7.33 3.84
N LEU A 337 -28.83 7.75 5.10
CA LEU A 337 -29.62 7.18 6.20
C LEU A 337 -31.11 7.46 6.07
N SER A 338 -31.49 8.68 5.64
CA SER A 338 -32.90 9.04 5.44
C SER A 338 -33.59 8.24 4.32
N TYR A 339 -32.85 7.88 3.26
CA TYR A 339 -33.38 7.02 2.19
C TYR A 339 -33.46 5.53 2.60
N GLY A 340 -32.59 5.07 3.50
CA GLY A 340 -32.63 3.70 4.04
C GLY A 340 -33.82 3.44 4.99
N HIS A 341 -34.38 4.48 5.59
CA HIS A 341 -35.53 4.39 6.49
C HIS A 341 -36.90 4.39 5.77
N ASN A 342 -36.95 4.70 4.47
CA ASN A 342 -38.20 4.74 3.69
C ASN A 342 -38.51 3.40 2.96
N LEU A 343 -37.85 2.31 3.34
CA LEU A 343 -37.98 0.97 2.74
C LEU A 343 -38.60 -0.08 3.68
N TRP A 344 -39.31 0.34 4.73
CA TRP A 344 -40.04 -0.55 5.63
C TRP A 344 -41.51 -0.17 5.75
#